data_AF-A0A942RPR7-F1
#
_entry.id   AF-A0A942RPR7-F1
#
_cell.length_a   1.000
_cell.length_b   1.000
_cell.length_c   1.000
_cell.angle_alpha   90.00
_cell.angle_beta   90.00
_cell.angle_gamma   90.00
#
_symmetry.space_group_name_H-M   'P 1'
#
loop_
_entity.id
_entity.type
_entity.pdbx_description
1 polymer ?
#
loop_
_entity_poly.entity_id
_entity_poly.type
_entity_poly.pdbx_seq_one_letter_code
_entity_poly.pdbx_strand_id
1 'polypeptide(L)' 'MSLALQNIVPASELKCVWMDAGIVAYKLCERKYRCENCPLYAAIHKNKREIKRREDLTPISLITNIPLT' A
#
# COMPACT_ATOMS: atom_id res chain seq x y z
N MET A 1 -28.18 8.06 -8.04
CA MET A 1 -28.50 7.65 -6.65
C MET A 1 -27.31 6.86 -6.12
N SER A 2 -26.39 7.53 -5.42
CA SER A 2 -25.23 6.84 -4.82
C SER A 2 -25.64 6.38 -3.43
N LEU A 3 -25.89 5.07 -3.27
CA LEU A 3 -26.14 4.46 -1.97
C LEU A 3 -24.81 4.42 -1.23
N ALA A 4 -24.56 5.43 -0.41
CA ALA A 4 -23.46 5.40 0.52
C ALA A 4 -23.75 4.30 1.55
N LEU A 5 -22.99 3.21 1.51
CA LEU A 5 -22.95 2.12 2.49
C LEU A 5 -22.44 2.62 3.85
N GLN A 6 -23.10 3.62 4.43
CA GLN A 6 -22.54 4.43 5.51
C GLN A 6 -22.70 3.85 6.91
N ASN A 7 -23.23 2.63 7.07
CA ASN A 7 -23.45 2.11 8.43
C ASN A 7 -23.26 0.60 8.60
N ILE A 8 -22.10 0.08 8.17
CA ILE A 8 -21.71 -1.33 8.39
C ILE A 8 -20.98 -1.50 9.74
N VAL A 9 -20.49 -0.41 10.35
CA VAL A 9 -19.65 -0.48 11.54
C VAL A 9 -20.49 -0.29 12.81
N PRO A 10 -20.46 -1.24 13.77
CA PRO A 10 -21.13 -1.08 15.05
C PRO A 10 -20.63 0.15 15.82
N ALA A 11 -21.53 0.83 16.54
CA ALA A 11 -21.17 2.04 17.31
C ALA A 11 -20.10 1.79 18.40
N SER A 12 -19.98 0.55 18.88
CA SER A 12 -18.98 0.14 19.88
C SER A 12 -17.62 -0.20 19.30
N GLU A 13 -17.48 -0.23 17.97
CA GLU A 13 -16.28 -0.65 17.27
C GLU A 13 -15.56 0.52 16.62
N LEU A 14 -14.24 0.42 16.54
CA LEU A 14 -13.40 1.44 15.93
C LEU A 14 -13.09 1.07 14.48
N LYS A 15 -13.26 2.01 13.55
CA LYS A 15 -12.74 1.85 12.17
C LYS A 15 -11.22 1.85 12.19
N CYS A 16 -10.60 1.00 11.38
CA CYS A 16 -9.18 1.10 11.08
C CYS A 16 -8.88 2.42 10.34
N VAL A 17 -7.75 3.07 10.64
CA VAL A 17 -7.33 4.32 9.94
C VAL A 17 -7.21 4.13 8.43
N TRP A 18 -6.78 2.95 7.98
CA TRP A 18 -6.69 2.62 6.55
C TRP A 18 -8.06 2.38 5.92
N MET A 19 -9.06 1.97 6.70
CA MET A 19 -10.44 1.86 6.23
C MET A 19 -11.04 3.25 6.09
N ASP A 20 -10.83 4.10 7.09
CA ASP A 20 -11.31 5.48 7.10
C ASP A 20 -10.71 6.30 5.95
N ALA A 21 -9.43 6.07 5.64
CA ALA A 21 -8.75 6.63 4.47
C ALA A 21 -9.16 6.01 3.11
N GLY A 22 -10.03 4.99 3.10
CA GLY A 22 -10.48 4.31 1.88
C GLY A 22 -9.43 3.40 1.21
N ILE A 23 -8.31 3.12 1.88
CA ILE A 23 -7.23 2.27 1.37
C ILE A 23 -7.59 0.78 1.49
N VAL A 24 -8.39 0.42 2.51
CA VAL A 24 -9.01 -0.90 2.62
C VAL A 24 -10.52 -0.76 2.73
N ALA A 25 -11.27 -1.68 2.12
CA ALA A 25 -12.73 -1.58 2.06
C ALA A 25 -13.40 -1.76 3.44
N TYR A 26 -12.93 -2.71 4.25
CA TYR A 26 -13.48 -2.98 5.58
C TYR A 26 -12.42 -3.53 6.53
N LYS A 27 -12.22 -2.85 7.66
CA LYS A 27 -11.41 -3.35 8.78
C LYS A 27 -11.73 -2.62 10.07
N LEU A 28 -12.02 -3.37 11.13
CA LEU A 28 -12.15 -2.84 12.49
C LEU A 28 -10.79 -2.81 13.21
N CYS A 29 -10.66 -1.92 14.18
CA CYS A 29 -9.44 -1.65 14.93
C CYS A 29 -9.53 -2.23 16.34
N GLU A 30 -9.20 -3.51 16.48
CA GLU A 30 -9.14 -4.21 17.78
C GLU A 30 -8.04 -3.66 18.72
N ARG A 31 -7.05 -2.94 18.16
CA ARG A 31 -5.83 -2.50 18.87
C ARG A 31 -5.85 -1.03 19.31
N LYS A 32 -7.01 -0.36 19.23
CA LYS A 32 -7.16 1.06 19.62
C LYS A 32 -6.07 1.96 19.03
N TYR A 33 -5.88 1.86 17.71
CA TYR A 33 -4.91 2.63 16.92
C TYR A 33 -3.41 2.41 17.23
N ARG A 34 -3.05 1.40 18.04
CA ARG A 34 -1.66 0.95 18.23
C ARG A 34 -1.14 0.21 16.98
N CYS A 35 -0.82 0.97 15.94
CA CYS A 35 -0.52 0.47 14.61
C CYS A 35 0.85 -0.20 14.50
N GLU A 36 1.80 0.14 15.37
CA GLU A 36 3.19 -0.34 15.35
C GLU A 36 3.26 -1.87 15.41
N ASN A 37 2.33 -2.48 16.15
CA ASN A 37 2.20 -3.93 16.32
C ASN A 37 1.00 -4.51 15.54
N CYS A 38 0.43 -3.77 14.59
CA CYS A 38 -0.71 -4.21 13.81
C CYS A 38 -0.26 -5.10 12.62
N PRO A 39 -0.86 -6.28 12.41
CA PRO A 39 -0.51 -7.13 11.27
C PRO A 39 -0.70 -6.44 9.91
N LEU A 40 -1.72 -5.59 9.77
CA LEU A 40 -1.94 -4.82 8.55
C LEU A 40 -0.83 -3.79 8.32
N TYR A 41 -0.38 -3.12 9.38
CA TYR A 41 0.73 -2.18 9.29
C TYR A 41 2.00 -2.89 8.78
N ALA A 42 2.33 -4.04 9.37
CA ALA A 42 3.45 -4.86 8.89
C ALA A 42 3.29 -5.28 7.42
N ALA A 43 2.09 -5.67 6.98
CA ALA A 43 1.82 -6.05 5.59
C ALA A 43 2.01 -4.89 4.61
N ILE A 44 1.52 -3.69 4.94
CA ILE A 44 1.67 -2.48 4.12
C ILE A 44 3.16 -2.09 4.02
N HIS A 45 3.93 -2.23 5.10
CA HIS A 45 5.34 -1.85 5.15
C HIS A 45 6.32 -2.92 4.65
N LYS A 46 5.86 -4.15 4.33
CA LYS A 46 6.73 -5.24 3.87
C LYS A 46 7.40 -4.99 2.50
N ASN A 47 7.04 -3.91 1.80
CA ASN A 47 7.56 -3.60 0.45
C ASN A 47 8.70 -2.56 0.40
N LYS A 48 9.77 -2.76 1.18
CA LYS A 48 11.03 -2.00 1.01
C LYS A 48 12.15 -2.76 0.30
N ARG A 49 12.00 -4.07 0.06
CA ARG A 49 13.11 -4.92 -0.43
C ARG A 49 13.01 -5.37 -1.89
N GLU A 50 11.85 -5.22 -2.55
CA GLU A 50 11.68 -5.70 -3.93
C GLU A 50 11.88 -4.63 -5.03
N ILE A 51 11.90 -3.33 -4.68
CA ILE A 51 12.18 -2.25 -5.63
C ILE A 51 13.68 -2.17 -6.00
N LYS A 52 14.57 -2.96 -5.38
CA LYS A 52 15.99 -2.99 -5.73
C LYS A 52 16.37 -3.92 -6.91
N ARG A 53 15.41 -4.58 -7.57
CA ARG A 53 15.69 -5.55 -8.67
C ARG A 53 15.37 -5.06 -10.07
N ARG A 54 14.91 -3.81 -10.24
CA ARG A 54 14.60 -3.23 -11.57
C ARG A 54 15.49 -2.05 -11.98
N GLU A 55 16.55 -1.77 -11.21
CA GLU A 55 17.60 -0.82 -11.61
C GLU A 55 18.85 -1.50 -12.20
N ASP A 56 18.83 -2.83 -12.39
CA ASP A 56 19.93 -3.57 -13.03
C ASP A 56 19.67 -3.90 -14.51
N LEU A 57 18.60 -3.36 -15.11
CA LEU A 57 18.24 -3.62 -16.51
C LEU A 57 18.11 -2.32 -17.31
N THR A 58 19.23 -1.61 -17.49
CA THR A 58 19.43 -0.85 -18.73
C THR A 58 20.82 -1.11 -19.30
N PRO A 59 20.95 -1.83 -20.43
CA PRO A 59 22.07 -1.64 -21.35
C PRO A 59 21.73 -0.47 -22.29
N ILE A 60 21.24 0.68 -21.80
CA ILE A 60 21.09 1.86 -22.65
C ILE A 60 22.47 2.44 -23.02
N SER A 61 23.54 2.05 -22.30
CA SER A 61 24.93 2.37 -22.68
C SER A 61 25.47 1.57 -23.87
N LEU A 62 24.71 0.63 -24.45
CA LEU A 62 25.14 -0.16 -25.63
C LEU A 62 24.63 0.38 -26.97
N ILE A 63 23.76 1.41 -26.98
CA ILE A 63 23.16 1.92 -28.22
C ILE A 63 23.87 3.18 -28.78
N THR A 64 24.92 3.71 -28.13
CA THR A 64 25.62 4.90 -28.64
C THR A 64 26.88 4.61 -29.46
N ASN A 65 27.20 3.35 -29.75
CA ASN A 65 28.30 3.01 -30.67
C ASN A 65 27.76 2.57 -32.04
N ILE A 66 26.99 3.45 -32.69
CA ILE A 66 26.85 3.41 -34.15
C ILE A 66 28.02 4.25 -34.69
N PRO A 67 29.02 3.65 -35.36
CA PRO A 67 30.03 4.44 -36.05
C PRO A 67 29.34 5.19 -37.21
N LEU A 68 29.45 6.52 -37.20
CA LEU A 68 29.18 7.36 -38.37
C LEU A 68 30.30 7.14 -39.39
N THR A 69 30.10 6.19 -40.29
CA THR A 69 30.80 6.09 -41.58
C THR A 69 29.83 5.65 -42.66
#